data_AF-A0A956RZ95-F1
#
_entry.id   AF-A0A956RZ95-F1
#
_cell.length_a   1.000
_cell.length_b   1.000
_cell.length_c   1.000
_cell.angle_alpha   90.00
_cell.angle_beta   90.00
_cell.angle_gamma   90.00
#
_symmetry.space_group_name_H-M   'P 1'
#
loop_
_entity.id
_entity.type
_entity.pdbx_description
1 polymer ?
#
loop_
_entity_poly.entity_id
_entity_poly.type
_entity_poly.pdbx_seq_one_letter_code
_entity_poly.pdbx_strand_id
1 'polypeptide(L)'
;MSSLVERLYPLPATRRTPLSLLAWWESRRLLYNQVVGATGLVTLTGLFIAVPDRADLFAPPLLGAVIVYGLAANLCYTLGWVTEVAAWALWGREAPRMGPLLFRQGLIFAAGLTLLPLLVALFVLTVRTLLVVLGLVF
;
A
#
# COMPACT_ATOMS: atom_id res chain seq x y z
N MET A 1 16.19 -3.22 -20.68
CA MET A 1 15.71 -2.83 -19.33
C MET A 1 14.94 -4.02 -18.74
N SER A 2 15.00 -4.30 -17.44
CA SER A 2 14.30 -5.48 -16.89
C SER A 2 12.78 -5.27 -16.90
N SER A 3 12.02 -6.35 -17.09
CA SER A 3 10.55 -6.32 -17.14
C SER A 3 9.90 -5.78 -15.86
N LEU A 4 10.61 -5.82 -14.73
CA LEU A 4 10.17 -5.24 -13.46
C LEU A 4 10.26 -3.71 -13.44
N VAL A 5 11.33 -3.16 -14.02
CA VAL A 5 11.54 -1.71 -14.08
C VAL A 5 10.47 -1.06 -14.95
N GLU A 6 10.11 -1.68 -16.08
CA GLU A 6 9.06 -1.17 -16.96
C GLU A 6 7.67 -1.19 -16.29
N ARG A 7 7.39 -2.19 -15.44
CA ARG A 7 6.12 -2.26 -14.69
C ARG A 7 6.05 -1.23 -13.56
N LEU A 8 7.17 -1.00 -12.85
CA LEU A 8 7.24 -0.07 -11.72
C LEU A 8 7.42 1.39 -12.15
N TYR A 9 8.08 1.64 -13.27
CA TYR A 9 8.41 2.98 -13.80
C TYR A 9 8.05 3.14 -15.29
N PRO A 10 6.77 2.99 -15.67
CA PRO A 10 6.37 3.07 -17.07
C PRO A 10 6.34 4.51 -17.58
N LEU A 11 6.65 4.65 -18.87
CA LEU A 11 6.48 5.90 -19.58
C LEU A 11 4.98 6.30 -19.63
N PRO A 12 4.66 7.61 -19.53
CA PRO A 12 3.29 8.10 -19.60
C PRO A 12 2.61 7.69 -20.90
N ALA A 13 1.33 7.30 -20.84
CA ALA A 13 0.56 6.85 -22.01
C ALA A 13 0.62 7.89 -23.15
N THR A 14 0.92 7.41 -24.35
CA THR A 14 1.13 8.25 -25.55
C THR A 14 -0.16 8.89 -26.06
N ARG A 15 -1.35 8.35 -25.70
CA ARG A 15 -2.68 8.92 -25.98
C ARG A 15 -3.43 9.25 -24.69
N ARG A 16 -4.17 10.36 -24.69
CA ARG A 16 -4.96 10.88 -23.56
C ARG A 16 -6.46 10.84 -23.85
N THR A 17 -7.06 9.69 -23.68
CA THR A 17 -8.52 9.54 -23.54
C THR A 17 -8.84 8.98 -22.15
N PRO A 18 -10.00 9.29 -21.57
CA PRO A 18 -10.41 8.72 -20.28
C PRO A 18 -10.34 7.19 -20.24
N LEU A 19 -10.69 6.54 -21.37
CA LEU A 19 -10.58 5.09 -21.53
C LEU A 19 -9.12 4.60 -21.53
N SER A 20 -8.21 5.32 -22.20
CA SER A 20 -6.78 4.96 -22.17
C SER A 20 -6.15 5.15 -20.78
N LEU A 21 -6.60 6.15 -20.02
CA LEU A 21 -6.20 6.35 -18.63
C LEU A 21 -6.74 5.21 -17.76
N LEU A 22 -8.03 4.88 -17.89
CA LEU A 22 -8.63 3.76 -17.16
C LEU A 22 -7.91 2.45 -17.46
N ALA A 23 -7.65 2.14 -18.73
CA ALA A 23 -6.92 0.94 -19.13
C ALA A 23 -5.50 0.91 -18.53
N TRP A 24 -4.82 2.07 -18.49
CA TRP A 24 -3.51 2.19 -17.85
C TRP A 24 -3.57 1.88 -16.36
N TRP A 25 -4.54 2.43 -15.63
CA TRP A 25 -4.73 2.18 -14.20
C TRP A 25 -5.16 0.73 -13.93
N GLU A 26 -6.12 0.17 -14.66
CA GLU A 26 -6.59 -1.20 -14.42
C GLU A 26 -5.52 -2.25 -14.74
N SER A 27 -4.69 -2.04 -15.76
CA SER A 27 -3.57 -2.94 -16.06
C SER A 27 -2.55 -3.09 -14.92
N ARG A 28 -2.51 -2.14 -13.99
CA ARG A 28 -1.59 -2.11 -12.83
C ARG A 28 -2.25 -2.48 -11.51
N ARG A 29 -3.58 -2.59 -11.48
CA ARG A 29 -4.33 -2.96 -10.27
C ARG A 29 -3.85 -4.30 -9.71
N LEU A 30 -3.57 -5.26 -10.59
CA LEU A 30 -3.01 -6.55 -10.19
C LEU A 30 -1.66 -6.40 -9.49
N LEU A 31 -0.73 -5.63 -10.06
CA LEU A 31 0.58 -5.38 -9.46
C LEU A 31 0.44 -4.70 -8.09
N TYR A 32 -0.41 -3.67 -8.01
CA TYR A 32 -0.70 -2.98 -6.75
C TYR A 32 -1.21 -3.95 -5.68
N ASN A 33 -2.23 -4.76 -6.01
CA ASN A 33 -2.79 -5.73 -5.07
C ASN A 33 -1.79 -6.83 -4.69
N GLN A 34 -0.93 -7.27 -5.61
CA GLN A 34 0.13 -8.23 -5.31
C GLN A 34 1.13 -7.66 -4.31
N VAL A 35 1.60 -6.42 -4.50
CA VAL A 35 2.55 -5.78 -3.60
C VAL A 35 1.92 -5.54 -2.22
N VAL A 36 0.71 -4.95 -2.17
CA VAL A 36 0.00 -4.70 -0.91
C VAL A 36 -0.32 -6.01 -0.19
N GLY A 37 -0.80 -7.03 -0.92
CA GLY A 37 -1.08 -8.35 -0.38
C GLY A 37 0.16 -9.06 0.16
N ALA A 38 1.26 -9.07 -0.58
CA ALA A 38 2.54 -9.63 -0.12
C ALA A 38 3.07 -8.88 1.11
N THR A 39 2.96 -7.55 1.13
CA THR A 39 3.33 -6.73 2.29
C THR A 39 2.46 -7.05 3.52
N GLY A 40 1.16 -7.31 3.30
CA GLY A 40 0.24 -7.77 4.34
C GLY A 40 0.63 -9.12 4.92
N LEU A 41 1.01 -10.08 4.07
CA LEU A 41 1.53 -11.37 4.52
C LEU A 41 2.80 -11.21 5.35
N VAL A 42 3.77 -10.41 4.91
CA VAL A 42 4.98 -10.10 5.67
C VAL A 42 4.63 -9.51 7.04
N THR A 43 3.66 -8.59 7.08
CA THR A 43 3.22 -7.94 8.32
C THR A 43 2.59 -8.94 9.28
N LEU A 44 1.68 -9.78 8.79
CA LEU A 44 1.03 -10.82 9.60
C LEU A 44 2.03 -11.85 10.12
N THR A 45 2.94 -12.34 9.27
CA THR A 45 3.99 -13.27 9.67
C THR A 45 4.92 -12.64 10.71
N GLY A 46 5.33 -11.37 10.52
CA GLY A 46 6.15 -10.65 11.48
C GLY A 46 5.47 -10.49 12.83
N LEU A 47 4.18 -10.13 12.84
CA LEU A 47 3.38 -10.02 14.06
C LEU A 47 3.22 -11.36 14.78
N PHE A 48 3.00 -12.44 14.02
CA PHE A 48 2.91 -13.80 14.57
C PHE A 48 4.20 -14.23 15.31
N ILE A 49 5.35 -13.77 14.82
CA ILE A 49 6.66 -14.02 15.46
C ILE A 49 6.87 -13.08 16.65
N ALA A 50 6.54 -11.80 16.51
CA ALA A 50 6.88 -10.77 17.49
C ALA A 50 5.97 -10.74 18.73
N VAL A 51 4.71 -11.15 18.60
CA VAL A 51 3.72 -11.08 19.69
C VAL A 51 3.64 -12.42 20.44
N PRO A 52 3.76 -12.44 21.78
CA PRO A 52 3.70 -13.67 22.57
C PRO A 52 2.32 -14.34 22.54
N ASP A 53 1.26 -13.54 22.63
CA ASP A 53 -0.12 -14.01 22.53
C ASP A 53 -0.63 -13.88 21.09
N ARG A 54 -0.93 -15.02 20.48
CA ARG A 54 -1.29 -15.12 19.07
C ARG A 54 -2.78 -15.34 18.85
N ALA A 55 -3.54 -15.60 19.91
CA ALA A 55 -4.95 -15.94 19.80
C ALA A 55 -5.76 -14.82 19.12
N ASP A 56 -5.39 -13.57 19.42
CA ASP A 56 -6.08 -12.39 18.89
C ASP A 56 -5.73 -12.05 17.44
N LEU A 57 -4.62 -12.56 16.90
CA LEU A 57 -4.18 -12.27 15.52
C LEU A 57 -5.11 -12.88 14.46
N PHE A 58 -5.88 -13.90 14.82
CA PHE A 58 -6.87 -14.52 13.93
C PHE A 58 -8.30 -14.34 14.43
N ALA A 59 -8.50 -13.47 15.43
CA ALA A 59 -9.83 -13.19 15.93
C ALA A 59 -10.70 -12.51 14.83
N PRO A 60 -12.01 -12.80 14.78
CA PRO A 60 -12.91 -12.25 13.77
C PRO A 60 -12.83 -10.72 13.57
N PRO A 61 -12.67 -9.89 14.64
CA PRO A 61 -12.54 -8.44 14.48
C PRO A 61 -11.31 -8.04 13.65
N LEU A 62 -10.17 -8.71 13.87
CA LEU A 62 -8.92 -8.38 13.17
C LEU A 62 -8.96 -8.84 11.72
N LEU A 63 -9.54 -10.02 11.45
CA LEU A 63 -9.80 -10.47 10.08
C LEU A 63 -10.75 -9.53 9.34
N GLY A 64 -11.78 -9.02 10.02
CA GLY A 64 -12.66 -7.98 9.49
C GLY A 64 -11.90 -6.69 9.14
N ALA A 65 -10.99 -6.24 10.00
CA ALA A 65 -10.15 -5.08 9.74
C ALA A 65 -9.23 -5.27 8.52
N VAL A 66 -8.68 -6.47 8.30
CA VAL A 66 -7.87 -6.79 7.10
C VAL A 66 -8.70 -6.66 5.82
N ILE A 67 -9.94 -7.16 5.82
CA ILE A 67 -10.85 -7.05 4.67
C ILE A 67 -11.21 -5.59 4.41
N VAL A 68 -11.64 -4.86 5.44
CA VAL A 68 -11.97 -3.43 5.35
C VAL A 68 -10.78 -2.63 4.82
N TYR A 69 -9.57 -2.93 5.29
CA TYR A 69 -8.34 -2.32 4.80
C TYR A 69 -8.10 -2.62 3.32
N GLY A 70 -8.25 -3.88 2.88
CA GLY A 70 -8.08 -4.25 1.47
C GLY A 70 -9.06 -3.52 0.54
N LEU A 71 -10.31 -3.35 0.98
CA LEU A 71 -11.32 -2.57 0.26
C LEU A 71 -10.95 -1.09 0.21
N ALA A 72 -10.58 -0.50 1.36
CA ALA A 72 -10.15 0.89 1.45
C ALA A 72 -8.92 1.15 0.55
N ALA A 73 -7.94 0.25 0.54
CA ALA A 73 -6.76 0.36 -0.31
C ALA A 73 -7.10 0.36 -1.81
N ASN A 74 -8.10 -0.42 -2.24
CA ASN A 74 -8.57 -0.44 -3.63
C ASN A 74 -9.42 0.79 -3.98
N LEU A 75 -10.16 1.34 -3.01
CA LEU A 75 -10.86 2.60 -3.19
C LEU A 75 -9.87 3.75 -3.36
N CYS A 76 -8.86 3.85 -2.48
CA CYS A 76 -7.78 4.83 -2.59
C CYS A 76 -7.00 4.71 -3.90
N TYR A 77 -6.75 3.48 -4.38
CA TYR A 77 -6.16 3.25 -5.69
C TYR A 77 -6.99 3.88 -6.83
N THR A 78 -8.31 3.71 -6.76
CA THR A 78 -9.24 4.23 -7.77
C THR A 78 -9.27 5.76 -7.78
N LEU A 79 -9.04 6.41 -6.64
CA LEU A 79 -8.90 7.88 -6.58
C LEU A 79 -7.70 8.40 -7.38
N GLY A 80 -6.64 7.60 -7.55
CA GLY A 80 -5.51 7.95 -8.43
C GLY A 80 -5.92 8.13 -9.88
N TRP A 81 -6.78 7.24 -10.39
CA TRP A 81 -7.36 7.38 -11.73
C TRP A 81 -8.30 8.58 -11.83
N VAL A 82 -9.19 8.75 -10.85
CA VAL A 82 -10.16 9.86 -10.81
C VAL A 82 -9.45 11.21 -10.82
N THR A 83 -8.37 11.36 -10.04
CA THR A 83 -7.58 12.60 -10.00
C THR A 83 -6.88 12.89 -11.32
N GLU A 84 -6.38 11.88 -12.03
CA GLU A 84 -5.78 12.06 -13.35
C GLU A 84 -6.82 12.42 -14.42
N VAL A 85 -8.01 11.81 -14.37
CA VAL A 85 -9.12 12.17 -15.27
C VAL A 85 -9.62 13.58 -14.98
N ALA A 86 -9.75 13.98 -13.71
CA ALA A 86 -10.12 15.33 -13.32
C ALA A 86 -9.10 16.36 -13.81
N ALA A 87 -7.79 16.08 -13.68
CA ALA A 87 -6.75 16.94 -14.21
C ALA A 87 -6.80 17.05 -15.74
N TRP A 88 -7.08 15.95 -16.44
CA TRP A 88 -7.31 15.98 -17.88
C TRP A 88 -8.56 16.80 -18.25
N ALA A 89 -9.64 16.71 -17.47
CA ALA A 89 -10.85 17.49 -17.72
C ALA A 89 -10.64 19.00 -17.52
N LEU A 90 -9.78 19.39 -16.57
CA LEU A 90 -9.49 20.80 -16.27
C LEU A 90 -8.46 21.43 -17.22
N TRP A 91 -7.41 20.70 -17.58
CA TRP A 91 -6.26 21.25 -18.33
C TRP A 91 -6.04 20.60 -19.71
N GLY A 92 -6.84 19.61 -20.09
CA GLY A 92 -6.79 18.97 -21.41
C GLY A 92 -5.41 18.43 -21.79
N ARG A 93 -4.85 18.95 -22.89
CA ARG A 93 -3.55 18.53 -23.43
C ARG A 93 -2.36 19.08 -22.63
N GLU A 94 -2.56 20.11 -21.83
CA GLU A 94 -1.53 20.71 -20.96
C GLU A 94 -1.43 20.01 -19.60
N ALA A 95 -2.38 19.14 -19.26
CA ALA A 95 -2.40 18.42 -17.99
C ALA A 95 -1.05 17.72 -17.72
N PRO A 96 -0.50 17.81 -16.50
CA PRO A 96 0.73 17.12 -16.14
C PRO A 96 0.55 15.60 -16.21
N ARG A 97 1.64 14.87 -16.51
CA ARG A 97 1.65 13.41 -16.61
C ARG A 97 1.77 12.80 -15.22
N MET A 98 0.67 12.81 -14.47
CA MET A 98 0.66 12.45 -13.06
C MET A 98 0.52 10.95 -12.79
N GLY A 99 -0.03 10.16 -13.71
CA GLY A 99 -0.33 8.73 -13.49
C GLY A 99 0.81 7.93 -12.87
N PRO A 100 2.02 7.90 -13.47
CA PRO A 100 3.17 7.18 -12.90
C PRO A 100 3.58 7.69 -11.51
N LEU A 101 3.51 9.00 -11.27
CA LEU A 101 3.84 9.60 -9.97
C LEU A 101 2.80 9.21 -8.91
N LEU A 102 1.51 9.36 -9.22
CA LEU A 102 0.40 9.01 -8.33
C LEU A 102 0.41 7.52 -8.00
N PHE A 103 0.63 6.66 -9.00
CA PHE A 103 0.75 5.23 -8.80
C PHE A 103 1.90 4.89 -7.86
N ARG A 104 3.10 5.46 -8.08
CA ARG A 104 4.27 5.20 -7.24
C ARG A 104 4.05 5.68 -5.81
N GLN A 105 3.55 6.90 -5.63
CA GLN A 105 3.30 7.45 -4.29
C GLN A 105 2.20 6.67 -3.56
N GLY A 106 1.11 6.34 -4.25
CA GLY A 106 0.04 5.52 -3.71
C GLY A 106 0.51 4.12 -3.31
N LEU A 107 1.35 3.49 -4.13
CA LEU A 107 1.93 2.17 -3.83
C LEU A 107 2.84 2.21 -2.60
N ILE A 108 3.75 3.20 -2.52
CA ILE A 108 4.65 3.38 -1.37
C ILE A 108 3.83 3.66 -0.11
N PHE A 109 2.84 4.55 -0.20
CA PHE A 109 1.98 4.88 0.92
C PHE A 109 1.20 3.66 1.42
N ALA A 110 0.54 2.92 0.52
CA ALA A 110 -0.22 1.72 0.87
C ALA A 110 0.68 0.63 1.48
N ALA A 111 1.85 0.38 0.90
CA ALA A 111 2.80 -0.60 1.45
C ALA A 111 3.32 -0.16 2.84
N GLY A 112 3.67 1.12 3.01
CA GLY A 112 4.09 1.67 4.30
C GLY A 112 3.01 1.57 5.37
N LEU A 113 1.76 1.90 5.01
CA LEU A 113 0.61 1.76 5.92
C LEU A 113 0.33 0.29 6.26
N THR A 114 0.49 -0.62 5.30
CA THR A 114 0.38 -2.06 5.55
C THR A 114 1.45 -2.57 6.51
N LEU A 115 2.68 -2.05 6.45
CA LEU A 115 3.78 -2.41 7.37
C LEU A 115 3.63 -1.79 8.77
N LEU A 116 2.85 -0.72 8.91
CA LEU A 116 2.77 0.07 10.13
C LEU A 116 2.49 -0.77 11.41
N PRO A 117 1.55 -1.74 11.42
CA PRO A 117 1.30 -2.54 12.61
C PRO A 117 2.53 -3.32 13.09
N LEU A 118 3.31 -3.89 12.15
CA LEU A 118 4.54 -4.60 12.47
C LEU A 118 5.60 -3.63 13.04
N LEU A 119 5.77 -2.45 12.43
CA LEU A 119 6.73 -1.46 12.91
C LEU A 119 6.40 -1.00 14.33
N VAL A 120 5.11 -0.78 14.63
CA VAL A 120 4.65 -0.44 15.99
C VAL A 120 4.94 -1.58 16.97
N ALA A 121 4.63 -2.82 16.61
CA ALA A 121 4.89 -3.97 17.47
C ALA A 121 6.40 -4.13 17.79
N LEU A 122 7.26 -3.98 16.79
CA LEU A 122 8.71 -4.04 16.97
C LEU A 122 9.22 -2.89 17.83
N PHE A 123 8.70 -1.68 17.64
CA PHE A 123 9.03 -0.53 18.49
C PHE A 123 8.65 -0.78 19.95
N VAL A 124 7.43 -1.22 20.21
CA VAL A 124 6.94 -1.55 21.56
C VAL A 124 7.79 -2.65 22.21
N LEU A 125 8.13 -3.71 21.46
CA LEU A 125 8.98 -4.80 21.96
C LEU A 125 10.38 -4.28 22.32
N THR A 126 10.95 -3.41 21.48
CA THR A 126 12.26 -2.81 21.70
C THR A 126 12.25 -1.97 22.97
N VAL A 127 11.27 -1.06 23.12
CA VAL A 127 11.12 -0.23 24.32
C VAL A 127 10.94 -1.09 25.56
N ARG A 128 10.06 -2.10 25.52
CA ARG A 128 9.83 -3.02 26.64
C ARG A 128 11.12 -3.74 27.05
N THR A 129 11.87 -4.25 26.08
CA THR A 129 13.14 -4.96 26.35
C THR A 129 14.16 -4.04 26.98
N LEU A 130 14.28 -2.80 26.51
CA LEU A 130 15.16 -1.80 27.12
C LEU A 130 14.76 -1.48 28.55
N LEU A 131 13.47 -1.30 28.84
CA LEU A 131 12.99 -1.04 30.21
C LEU A 131 13.28 -2.20 31.17
N VAL A 132 13.12 -3.45 30.70
CA VAL A 132 13.46 -4.65 31.48
C VAL A 132 14.96 -4.72 31.74
N VAL A 133 15.80 -4.50 30.73
CA VAL A 133 17.27 -4.50 30.86
C VAL A 133 17.75 -3.40 31.82
N LEU A 134 17.07 -2.25 31.84
CA LEU A 134 17.35 -1.15 32.76
C LEU A 134 16.75 -1.34 34.17
N GLY A 135 16.02 -2.43 34.43
CA GLY A 135 15.40 -2.71 35.73
C GLY A 135 14.24 -1.79 36.09
N LEU A 136 13.62 -1.13 35.11
CA LEU A 136 12.52 -0.17 35.32
C LEU A 136 11.14 -0.84 35.30
N VAL A 137 11.04 -2.06 34.79
CA VAL A 137 9.81 -2.87 34.72
C VAL A 137 10.15 -4.30 35.12
N PHE A 138 9.36 -4.89 36.03
CA PHE A 138 9.48 -6.26 36.51
C PHE A 138 8.48 -7.19 35.82
#